data_AF-A0A9X0CPP9-F1
#
_entry.id   AF-A0A9X0CPP9-F1
#
_cell.length_a   1.000
_cell.length_b   1.000
_cell.length_c   1.000
_cell.angle_alpha   90.00
_cell.angle_beta   90.00
_cell.angle_gamma   90.00
#
_symmetry.space_group_name_H-M   'P 1'
#
loop_
_entity.id
_entity.type
_entity.pdbx_description
1 polymer ?
#
loop_
_entity_poly.entity_id
_entity_poly.type
_entity_poly.pdbx_seq_one_letter_code
_entity_poly.pdbx_strand_id
1 'polypeptide(L)'
;MKQDKKEDKRPLTDEEMARHDICQRLLDKAWRSYACELYKAPEVKGIYAIGIMQTNGDVLYRYVGQSYNIHRRLKEHKYKNMTIDKFVKQEFCKNNGMNLRIKWAEKALNVRCVEGNYLNCISKRLGYWPGYNASINSSCYHPPTPGPTPGIWIWICSWDYKFPAPRLPNITNSPPPGNGKAC
;
A
#
# COMPACT_ATOMS: atom_id res chain seq x y z
N MET A 1 -8.78 44.38 -7.03
CA MET A 1 -9.49 43.31 -7.77
C MET A 1 -9.03 41.96 -7.23
N LYS A 2 -9.94 41.19 -6.62
CA LYS A 2 -9.66 39.81 -6.20
C LYS A 2 -9.79 38.94 -7.44
N GLN A 3 -8.75 38.19 -7.78
CA GLN A 3 -8.81 37.18 -8.84
C GLN A 3 -9.41 35.92 -8.26
N ASP A 4 -10.66 35.64 -8.61
CA ASP A 4 -11.31 34.37 -8.32
C ASP A 4 -10.64 33.29 -9.18
N LYS A 5 -9.87 32.40 -8.53
CA LYS A 5 -9.37 31.17 -9.16
C LYS A 5 -10.56 30.30 -9.51
N LYS A 6 -10.96 30.34 -10.78
CA LYS A 6 -11.95 29.45 -11.37
C LYS A 6 -11.37 28.03 -11.36
N GLU A 7 -11.79 27.24 -10.38
CA GLU A 7 -11.43 25.85 -10.25
C GLU A 7 -12.01 25.08 -11.46
N ASP A 8 -11.13 24.59 -12.32
CA ASP A 8 -11.46 23.90 -13.57
C ASP A 8 -12.09 22.52 -13.25
N LYS A 9 -13.42 22.49 -13.12
CA LYS A 9 -14.20 21.28 -12.87
C LYS A 9 -14.41 20.50 -14.17
N ARG A 10 -13.34 19.89 -14.69
CA ARG A 10 -13.49 18.88 -15.74
C ARG A 10 -14.25 17.67 -15.19
N PRO A 11 -15.31 17.18 -15.85
CA PRO A 11 -16.00 15.96 -15.43
C PRO A 11 -15.05 14.75 -15.48
N LEU A 12 -15.09 13.94 -14.42
CA LEU A 12 -14.33 12.70 -14.31
C LEU A 12 -14.82 11.69 -15.35
N THR A 13 -13.89 11.03 -16.02
CA THR A 13 -14.18 9.93 -16.94
C THR A 13 -14.80 8.73 -16.20
N ASP A 14 -15.55 7.87 -16.90
CA ASP A 14 -16.13 6.65 -16.30
C ASP A 14 -15.07 5.74 -15.66
N GLU A 15 -13.87 5.72 -16.24
CA GLU A 15 -12.73 5.02 -15.65
C GLU A 15 -12.26 5.65 -14.34
N GLU A 16 -12.26 6.98 -14.24
CA GLU A 16 -11.89 7.71 -13.02
C GLU A 16 -12.91 7.49 -11.90
N MET A 17 -14.20 7.53 -12.24
CA MET A 17 -15.27 7.23 -11.29
C MET A 17 -15.17 5.80 -10.79
N ALA A 18 -15.01 4.82 -11.70
CA ALA A 18 -14.86 3.42 -11.31
C ALA A 18 -13.59 3.16 -10.48
N ARG A 19 -12.52 3.95 -10.70
CA ARG A 19 -11.31 3.90 -9.87
C ARG A 19 -11.55 4.43 -8.47
N HIS A 20 -12.24 5.56 -8.36
CA HIS A 20 -12.56 6.17 -7.08
C HIS A 20 -13.50 5.26 -6.26
N ASP A 21 -14.49 4.65 -6.90
CA ASP A 21 -15.41 3.68 -6.30
C ASP A 21 -14.66 2.51 -5.68
N ILE A 22 -13.77 1.85 -6.43
CA ILE A 22 -13.08 0.67 -5.89
C ILE A 22 -12.10 1.00 -4.76
N CYS A 23 -11.44 2.17 -4.78
CA CYS A 23 -10.64 2.62 -3.65
C CYS A 23 -11.50 2.80 -2.39
N GLN A 24 -12.63 3.51 -2.54
CA GLN A 24 -13.56 3.75 -1.45
C GLN A 24 -14.07 2.42 -0.89
N ARG A 25 -14.50 1.52 -1.77
CA ARG A 25 -14.93 0.17 -1.39
C ARG A 25 -13.84 -0.60 -0.65
N LEU A 26 -12.57 -0.51 -1.04
CA LEU A 26 -11.49 -1.14 -0.28
C LEU A 26 -11.32 -0.50 1.10
N LEU A 27 -11.38 0.83 1.19
CA LEU A 27 -11.24 1.56 2.45
C LEU A 27 -12.38 1.23 3.42
N ASP A 28 -13.61 1.09 2.93
CA ASP A 28 -14.80 0.78 3.73
C ASP A 28 -14.86 -0.69 4.19
N LYS A 29 -14.10 -1.58 3.55
CA LYS A 29 -14.04 -2.98 3.97
C LYS A 29 -13.38 -3.09 5.34
N ALA A 30 -14.04 -3.85 6.20
CA ALA A 30 -13.48 -4.24 7.49
C ALA A 30 -12.16 -5.00 7.32
N TRP A 31 -11.22 -4.72 8.20
CA TRP A 31 -9.99 -5.51 8.33
C TRP A 31 -10.31 -6.91 8.85
N ARG A 32 -9.59 -7.89 8.32
CA ARG A 32 -9.70 -9.30 8.69
C ARG A 32 -8.35 -9.84 9.14
N SER A 33 -8.37 -10.88 9.97
CA SER A 33 -7.14 -11.54 10.40
C SER A 33 -6.47 -12.26 9.23
N TYR A 34 -5.20 -11.96 8.95
CA TYR A 34 -4.46 -12.68 7.90
C TYR A 34 -4.14 -14.13 8.34
N ALA A 35 -3.88 -14.34 9.63
CA ALA A 35 -3.60 -15.67 10.15
C ALA A 35 -4.84 -16.58 10.07
N CYS A 36 -6.01 -16.05 10.45
CA CYS A 36 -7.20 -16.87 10.66
C CYS A 36 -8.21 -16.80 9.51
N GLU A 37 -8.32 -15.68 8.80
CA GLU A 37 -9.42 -15.44 7.85
C GLU A 37 -8.98 -15.38 6.39
N LEU A 38 -7.74 -15.81 6.09
CA LEU A 38 -7.26 -15.88 4.71
C LEU A 38 -8.17 -16.73 3.82
N TYR A 39 -8.74 -17.82 4.34
CA TYR A 39 -9.67 -18.68 3.58
C TYR A 39 -10.94 -17.98 3.11
N LYS A 40 -11.30 -16.83 3.69
CA LYS A 40 -12.45 -16.02 3.26
C LYS A 40 -12.12 -15.11 2.08
N ALA A 41 -10.85 -14.97 1.71
CA ALA A 41 -10.47 -14.16 0.56
C ALA A 41 -10.98 -14.82 -0.74
N PRO A 42 -11.57 -14.05 -1.66
CA PRO A 42 -12.15 -14.60 -2.86
C PRO A 42 -11.05 -14.95 -3.88
N GLU A 43 -11.33 -15.95 -4.70
CA GLU A 43 -10.48 -16.38 -5.81
C GLU A 43 -10.73 -15.57 -7.09
N VAL A 44 -10.97 -14.27 -6.94
CA VAL A 44 -11.34 -13.37 -8.03
C VAL A 44 -10.32 -12.25 -8.22
N LYS A 45 -10.46 -11.54 -9.33
CA LYS A 45 -9.68 -10.35 -9.64
C LYS A 45 -10.09 -9.20 -8.72
N GLY A 46 -9.12 -8.46 -8.19
CA GLY A 46 -9.40 -7.30 -7.37
C GLY A 46 -8.16 -6.64 -6.82
N ILE A 47 -8.39 -5.73 -5.88
CA ILE A 47 -7.36 -5.05 -5.10
C ILE A 47 -7.43 -5.53 -3.65
N TYR A 48 -6.29 -5.55 -2.99
CA TYR A 48 -6.17 -5.94 -1.59
C TYR A 48 -5.16 -5.06 -0.87
N ALA A 49 -5.32 -4.97 0.44
CA ALA A 49 -4.39 -4.31 1.33
C ALA A 49 -3.88 -5.28 2.40
N ILE A 50 -2.62 -5.11 2.78
CA ILE A 50 -1.99 -5.75 3.94
C ILE A 50 -1.65 -4.62 4.91
N GLY A 51 -2.06 -4.80 6.16
CA GLY A 51 -1.80 -3.88 7.24
C GLY A 51 -1.30 -4.59 8.48
N ILE A 52 -0.86 -3.79 9.46
CA ILE A 52 -0.43 -4.26 10.77
C ILE A 52 -1.19 -3.50 11.85
N MET A 53 -1.81 -4.25 12.75
CA MET A 53 -2.50 -3.71 13.92
C MET A 53 -1.48 -3.06 14.86
N GLN A 54 -1.73 -1.82 15.23
CA GLN A 54 -0.96 -1.03 16.18
C GLN A 54 -1.45 -1.29 17.61
N THR A 55 -0.68 -0.83 18.59
CA THR A 55 -1.03 -0.96 20.02
C THR A 55 -2.30 -0.18 20.40
N ASN A 56 -2.64 0.87 19.67
CA ASN A 56 -3.87 1.65 19.85
C ASN A 56 -5.11 1.02 19.18
N GLY A 57 -4.96 -0.16 18.55
CA GLY A 57 -6.04 -0.86 17.85
C GLY A 57 -6.21 -0.47 16.37
N ASP A 58 -5.59 0.62 15.92
CA ASP A 58 -5.64 1.02 14.51
C ASP A 58 -4.84 0.08 13.63
N VAL A 59 -5.21 -0.01 12.35
CA VAL A 59 -4.46 -0.82 11.37
C VAL A 59 -3.72 0.10 10.41
N LEU A 60 -2.39 0.07 10.48
CA LEU A 60 -1.53 0.81 9.57
C LEU A 60 -1.40 0.05 8.24
N TYR A 61 -1.77 0.68 7.13
CA TYR A 61 -1.54 0.12 5.79
C TYR A 61 -0.05 0.00 5.51
N ARG A 62 0.38 -1.20 5.17
CA ARG A 62 1.76 -1.53 4.83
C ARG A 62 1.95 -1.76 3.34
N TYR A 63 0.95 -2.34 2.69
CA TYR A 63 0.97 -2.63 1.26
C TYR A 63 -0.43 -2.62 0.65
N VAL A 64 -0.53 -2.19 -0.61
CA VAL A 64 -1.70 -2.34 -1.47
C VAL A 64 -1.25 -3.00 -2.76
N GLY A 65 -1.97 -4.03 -3.20
CA GLY A 65 -1.68 -4.72 -4.44
C GLY A 65 -2.93 -5.03 -5.26
N GLN A 66 -2.71 -5.34 -6.53
CA GLN A 66 -3.74 -5.88 -7.43
C GLN A 66 -3.41 -7.34 -7.75
N SER A 67 -4.42 -8.19 -7.93
CA SER A 67 -4.24 -9.56 -8.41
C SER A 67 -5.43 -10.01 -9.26
N TYR A 68 -5.18 -10.98 -10.16
CA TYR A 68 -6.24 -11.75 -10.82
C TYR A 68 -6.89 -12.79 -9.91
N ASN A 69 -6.18 -13.18 -8.85
CA ASN A 69 -6.69 -14.07 -7.82
C ASN A 69 -6.12 -13.58 -6.47
N ILE A 70 -6.96 -12.87 -5.71
CA ILE A 70 -6.57 -12.25 -4.45
C ILE A 70 -6.12 -13.31 -3.45
N HIS A 71 -6.92 -14.37 -3.27
CA HIS A 71 -6.61 -15.47 -2.36
C HIS A 71 -5.25 -16.10 -2.62
N ARG A 72 -4.99 -16.47 -3.88
CA ARG A 72 -3.71 -17.05 -4.30
C ARG A 72 -2.55 -16.10 -4.00
N ARG A 73 -2.68 -14.82 -4.33
CA ARG A 73 -1.59 -13.84 -4.12
C ARG A 73 -1.30 -13.61 -2.65
N LEU A 74 -2.34 -13.55 -1.80
CA LEU A 74 -2.19 -13.50 -0.35
C LEU A 74 -1.56 -14.78 0.21
N LYS A 75 -1.82 -15.97 -0.34
CA LYS A 75 -1.07 -17.18 0.04
C LYS A 75 0.40 -17.07 -0.35
N GLU A 76 0.70 -16.63 -1.56
CA GLU A 76 2.06 -16.52 -2.08
C GLU A 76 2.97 -15.59 -1.27
N HIS A 77 2.44 -14.51 -0.69
CA HIS A 77 3.22 -13.60 0.17
C HIS A 77 3.89 -14.32 1.36
N LYS A 78 3.36 -15.48 1.80
CA LYS A 78 3.98 -16.28 2.86
C LYS A 78 5.23 -17.06 2.40
N TYR A 79 5.43 -17.20 1.09
CA TYR A 79 6.45 -18.10 0.53
C TYR A 79 7.43 -17.41 -0.42
N LYS A 80 7.03 -16.32 -1.08
CA LYS A 80 7.87 -15.58 -2.02
C LYS A 80 8.86 -14.63 -1.31
N ASN A 81 9.67 -13.90 -2.08
CA ASN A 81 10.87 -13.19 -1.58
C ASN A 81 10.92 -11.69 -1.92
N MET A 82 9.82 -11.08 -2.36
CA MET A 82 9.70 -9.63 -2.48
C MET A 82 9.78 -8.95 -1.11
N THR A 83 10.03 -7.65 -1.05
CA THR A 83 10.15 -6.90 0.21
C THR A 83 8.92 -7.07 1.11
N ILE A 84 7.71 -7.02 0.53
CA ILE A 84 6.47 -7.28 1.26
C ILE A 84 6.35 -8.74 1.71
N ASP A 85 6.81 -9.70 0.91
CA ASP A 85 6.78 -11.13 1.27
C ASP A 85 7.67 -11.38 2.49
N LYS A 86 8.86 -10.77 2.52
CA LYS A 86 9.79 -10.83 3.65
C LYS A 86 9.15 -10.25 4.92
N PHE A 87 8.45 -9.11 4.80
CA PHE A 87 7.71 -8.55 5.93
C PHE A 87 6.62 -9.49 6.44
N VAL A 88 5.78 -10.03 5.54
CA VAL A 88 4.72 -10.96 5.91
C VAL A 88 5.30 -12.19 6.61
N LYS A 89 6.35 -12.79 6.04
CA LYS A 89 7.08 -13.92 6.65
C LYS A 89 7.57 -13.57 8.05
N GLN A 90 8.23 -12.42 8.22
CA GLN A 90 8.74 -11.99 9.52
C GLN A 90 7.62 -11.84 10.56
N GLU A 91 6.48 -11.27 10.21
CA GLU A 91 5.35 -11.15 11.15
C GLU A 91 4.74 -12.52 11.48
N PHE A 92 4.68 -13.45 10.51
CA PHE A 92 4.33 -14.84 10.80
C PHE A 92 5.33 -15.52 11.75
N CYS A 93 6.63 -15.24 11.61
CA CYS A 93 7.64 -15.78 12.51
C CYS A 93 7.57 -15.18 13.93
N LYS A 94 7.27 -13.88 14.05
CA LYS A 94 7.25 -13.17 15.34
C LYS A 94 6.07 -13.55 16.23
N ASN A 95 4.87 -13.61 15.66
CA ASN A 95 3.64 -13.79 16.44
C ASN A 95 2.57 -14.59 15.70
N ASN A 96 2.98 -15.52 14.83
CA ASN A 96 2.08 -16.29 13.98
C ASN A 96 1.17 -15.42 13.09
N GLY A 97 1.58 -14.17 12.82
CA GLY A 97 0.83 -13.23 12.00
C GLY A 97 -0.42 -12.68 12.68
N MET A 98 -0.54 -12.78 14.00
CA MET A 98 -1.74 -12.38 14.75
C MET A 98 -2.08 -10.88 14.59
N ASN A 99 -1.07 -10.03 14.37
CA ASN A 99 -1.26 -8.60 14.13
C ASN A 99 -1.44 -8.25 12.65
N LEU A 100 -1.20 -9.21 11.74
CA LEU A 100 -1.40 -8.97 10.32
C LEU A 100 -2.89 -8.89 10.01
N ARG A 101 -3.22 -7.89 9.21
CA ARG A 101 -4.59 -7.61 8.77
C ARG A 101 -4.64 -7.56 7.25
N ILE A 102 -5.71 -8.09 6.70
CA ILE A 102 -5.98 -8.09 5.27
C ILE A 102 -7.38 -7.57 5.00
N LYS A 103 -7.56 -6.96 3.83
CA LYS A 103 -8.87 -6.66 3.27
C LYS A 103 -8.78 -6.56 1.77
N TRP A 104 -9.92 -6.64 1.09
CA TRP A 104 -9.98 -6.70 -0.36
C TRP A 104 -11.27 -6.09 -0.89
N ALA A 105 -11.19 -5.62 -2.14
CA ALA A 105 -12.32 -5.21 -2.95
C ALA A 105 -12.21 -5.88 -4.32
N GLU A 106 -13.30 -6.51 -4.73
CA GLU A 106 -13.39 -7.22 -6.00
C GLU A 106 -13.53 -6.22 -7.15
N LYS A 107 -12.88 -6.51 -8.28
CA LYS A 107 -12.87 -5.64 -9.46
C LYS A 107 -13.60 -6.33 -10.61
N ALA A 108 -14.66 -5.70 -11.10
CA ALA A 108 -15.36 -6.13 -12.32
C ALA A 108 -14.62 -5.73 -13.61
N LEU A 109 -13.72 -4.74 -13.58
CA LEU A 109 -13.21 -4.09 -14.79
C LEU A 109 -11.88 -4.65 -15.31
N ASN A 110 -11.79 -4.72 -16.65
CA ASN A 110 -10.64 -5.22 -17.43
C ASN A 110 -9.54 -4.18 -17.69
N VAL A 111 -9.35 -3.21 -16.79
CA VAL A 111 -8.29 -2.20 -16.97
C VAL A 111 -6.93 -2.81 -16.59
N ARG A 112 -6.03 -2.91 -17.58
CA ARG A 112 -4.77 -3.67 -17.56
C ARG A 112 -3.69 -3.10 -16.61
N CYS A 113 -3.68 -1.80 -16.32
CA CYS A 113 -2.59 -1.16 -15.57
C CYS A 113 -3.11 -0.06 -14.64
N VAL A 114 -3.39 -0.39 -13.36
CA VAL A 114 -3.99 0.58 -12.41
C VAL A 114 -3.40 0.51 -11.00
N GLU A 115 -2.39 -0.32 -10.71
CA GLU A 115 -1.84 -0.42 -9.35
C GLU A 115 -1.32 0.94 -8.84
N GLY A 116 -0.59 1.69 -9.68
CA GLY A 116 -0.14 3.05 -9.35
C GLY A 116 -1.27 4.06 -9.11
N ASN A 117 -2.39 3.94 -9.84
CA ASN A 117 -3.53 4.83 -9.70
C ASN A 117 -4.39 4.51 -8.47
N TYR A 118 -4.59 3.22 -8.15
CA TYR A 118 -5.23 2.81 -6.90
C TYR A 118 -4.39 3.17 -5.70
N LEU A 119 -3.08 2.96 -5.80
CA LEU A 119 -2.14 3.35 -4.76
C LEU A 119 -2.18 4.87 -4.54
N ASN A 120 -2.15 5.69 -5.60
CA ASN A 120 -2.29 7.15 -5.48
C ASN A 120 -3.61 7.54 -4.79
N CYS A 121 -4.72 6.95 -5.22
CA CYS A 121 -6.05 7.18 -4.66
C CYS A 121 -6.14 6.80 -3.17
N ILE A 122 -5.58 5.65 -2.78
CA ILE A 122 -5.53 5.20 -1.39
C ILE A 122 -4.58 6.08 -0.58
N SER A 123 -3.37 6.34 -1.06
CA SER A 123 -2.37 7.18 -0.38
C SER A 123 -2.90 8.60 -0.12
N LYS A 124 -3.62 9.20 -1.08
CA LYS A 124 -4.28 10.50 -0.90
C LYS A 124 -5.30 10.49 0.24
N ARG A 125 -6.07 9.41 0.37
CA ARG A 125 -7.07 9.26 1.43
C ARG A 125 -6.48 8.89 2.78
N LEU A 126 -5.38 8.16 2.79
CA LEU A 126 -4.64 7.82 4.01
C LEU A 126 -3.77 8.99 4.51
N GLY A 127 -3.42 9.94 3.63
CA GLY A 127 -2.46 11.01 3.93
C GLY A 127 -1.00 10.55 3.92
N TYR A 128 -0.72 9.29 3.56
CA TYR A 128 0.63 8.73 3.48
C TYR A 128 0.71 7.58 2.48
N TRP A 129 1.93 7.24 2.06
CA TRP A 129 2.20 6.11 1.17
C TRP A 129 2.50 4.83 1.96
N PRO A 130 1.84 3.69 1.68
CA PRO A 130 2.19 2.42 2.30
C PRO A 130 3.65 2.05 2.06
N GLY A 131 4.39 1.77 3.14
CA GLY A 131 5.85 1.69 3.10
C GLY A 131 6.42 0.62 2.17
N TYR A 132 5.71 -0.49 1.95
CA TYR A 132 6.17 -1.57 1.06
C TYR A 132 5.74 -1.39 -0.40
N ASN A 133 5.03 -0.31 -0.73
CA ASN A 133 4.81 0.10 -2.12
C ASN A 133 5.88 1.08 -2.63
N ALA A 134 6.66 1.70 -1.74
CA ALA A 134 7.63 2.75 -2.09
C ALA A 134 8.87 2.25 -2.89
N SER A 135 9.12 0.94 -2.91
CA SER A 135 10.24 0.34 -3.64
C SER A 135 9.80 -0.41 -4.91
N ILE A 136 8.54 -0.29 -5.32
CA ILE A 136 8.07 -0.98 -6.52
C ILE A 136 8.45 -0.12 -7.72
N ASN A 137 9.48 -0.58 -8.42
CA ASN A 137 9.80 -0.24 -9.80
C ASN A 137 8.68 -0.77 -10.72
N SER A 138 7.41 -0.40 -10.45
CA SER A 138 6.32 -0.71 -11.35
C SER A 138 6.54 0.15 -12.56
N SER A 139 6.66 -0.47 -13.73
CA SER A 139 6.65 0.16 -15.05
C SER A 139 5.43 1.06 -15.33
N CYS A 140 4.53 1.20 -14.36
CA CYS A 140 3.29 1.97 -14.41
C CYS A 140 3.31 3.21 -13.50
N TYR A 141 4.45 3.54 -12.87
CA TYR A 141 4.59 4.77 -12.07
C TYR A 141 5.08 5.91 -12.97
N HIS A 142 4.16 6.81 -13.31
CA HIS A 142 4.52 8.19 -13.64
C HIS A 142 4.14 9.04 -12.43
N PRO A 143 5.10 9.62 -11.69
CA PRO A 143 4.74 10.65 -10.74
C PRO A 143 4.02 11.76 -11.51
N PRO A 144 2.98 12.41 -10.96
CA PRO A 144 2.52 13.66 -11.53
C PRO A 144 3.74 14.58 -11.60
N THR A 145 4.13 14.98 -12.81
CA THR A 145 5.15 16.02 -12.96
C THR A 145 4.64 17.23 -12.15
N PRO A 146 5.45 17.81 -11.26
CA PRO A 146 5.09 19.09 -10.69
C PRO A 146 4.85 20.01 -11.88
N GLY A 147 3.62 20.53 -11.98
CA GLY A 147 3.27 21.48 -13.02
C GLY A 147 4.29 22.62 -13.04
N PRO A 148 4.56 23.23 -14.21
CA PRO A 148 5.68 24.15 -14.37
C PRO A 148 5.55 25.29 -13.36
N THR A 149 6.38 25.27 -12.32
CA THR A 149 6.64 26.47 -11.53
C THR A 149 7.40 27.43 -12.44
N PRO A 150 6.89 28.65 -12.66
CA PRO A 150 7.59 29.61 -13.47
C PRO A 150 8.84 30.06 -12.71
N GLY A 151 10.01 29.68 -13.22
CA GLY A 151 11.28 30.26 -12.84
C GLY A 151 12.27 29.28 -12.19
N ILE A 152 13.45 29.22 -12.81
CA ILE A 152 14.73 28.73 -12.29
C ILE A 152 14.95 27.22 -12.45
N TRP A 153 15.61 26.88 -13.55
CA TRP A 153 16.24 25.57 -13.79
C TRP A 153 17.57 25.51 -13.03
N ILE A 154 17.65 24.67 -11.99
CA ILE A 154 18.92 24.14 -11.50
C ILE A 154 18.81 22.63 -11.61
N TRP A 155 19.58 22.04 -12.53
CA TRP A 155 19.79 20.60 -12.58
C TRP A 155 20.60 20.18 -11.35
N ILE A 156 19.97 19.47 -10.43
CA ILE A 156 20.69 18.68 -9.43
C ILE A 156 20.19 17.23 -9.55
N CYS A 157 20.91 16.42 -10.31
CA CYS A 157 20.96 14.99 -10.06
C CYS A 157 21.77 14.81 -8.77
N SER A 158 21.10 14.66 -7.63
CA SER A 158 21.69 14.05 -6.44
C SER A 158 20.63 13.51 -5.50
N TRP A 159 20.77 12.21 -5.26
CA TRP A 159 20.46 11.52 -4.03
C TRP A 159 20.49 12.45 -2.81
N ASP A 160 19.33 12.74 -2.17
CA ASP A 160 19.24 13.09 -0.73
C ASP A 160 17.82 13.45 -0.25
N TYR A 161 16.76 12.78 -0.71
CA TYR A 161 15.49 12.81 0.03
C TYR A 161 15.49 11.76 1.14
N LYS A 162 16.20 12.06 2.24
CA LYS A 162 15.93 11.45 3.55
C LYS A 162 14.57 11.95 4.03
N PHE A 163 13.51 11.17 3.79
CA PHE A 163 12.35 11.24 4.67
C PHE A 163 12.82 10.91 6.10
N PRO A 164 12.53 11.73 7.12
CA PRO A 164 12.81 11.33 8.49
C PRO A 164 12.03 10.05 8.76
N ALA A 165 12.76 8.95 8.96
CA ALA A 165 12.17 7.73 9.48
C ALA A 165 11.42 8.10 10.78
N PRO A 166 10.17 7.65 10.98
CA PRO A 166 9.54 7.82 12.28
C PRO A 166 10.45 7.19 13.33
N ARG A 167 10.81 7.97 14.36
CA ARG A 167 11.62 7.49 15.48
C ARG A 167 10.88 6.31 16.10
N LEU A 168 11.40 5.10 15.87
CA LEU A 168 11.00 3.95 16.65
C LEU A 168 11.44 4.21 18.10
N PRO A 169 10.58 3.95 19.10
CA PRO A 169 11.01 4.02 20.50
C PRO A 169 12.17 3.05 20.72
N ASN A 170 13.19 3.53 21.44
CA ASN A 170 14.43 2.84 21.71
C ASN A 170 14.15 1.66 22.66
N ILE A 171 14.10 0.44 22.13
CA ILE A 171 13.99 -0.79 22.94
C ILE A 171 15.41 -1.33 23.13
N THR A 172 16.20 -0.69 23.99
CA THR A 172 17.39 -1.32 24.56
C THR A 172 16.94 -2.21 25.70
N ASN A 173 16.90 -3.52 25.45
CA ASN A 173 17.20 -4.63 26.37
C ASN A 173 16.52 -5.92 25.88
N SER A 174 17.14 -6.59 24.91
CA SER A 174 16.86 -8.00 24.62
C SER A 174 18.18 -8.75 24.46
N PRO A 175 18.36 -9.91 25.11
CA PRO A 175 19.57 -10.71 25.03
C PRO A 175 19.77 -11.31 23.63
N PRO A 176 21.01 -11.71 23.27
CA PRO A 176 21.34 -12.11 21.89
C PRO A 176 20.52 -13.34 21.44
N PRO A 177 20.17 -13.40 20.14
CA PRO A 177 19.38 -14.50 19.60
C PRO A 177 20.20 -15.80 19.61
N GLY A 178 19.66 -16.79 20.32
CA GLY A 178 20.09 -18.19 20.21
C GLY A 178 19.86 -18.71 18.80
N ASN A 179 20.85 -19.48 18.36
CA ASN A 179 21.00 -20.16 17.08
C ASN A 179 19.70 -20.50 16.32
N GLY A 180 19.59 -19.91 15.13
CA GLY A 180 19.07 -20.48 13.90
C GLY A 180 18.07 -21.65 14.00
N LYS A 181 16.78 -21.30 13.97
CA LYS A 181 15.82 -22.06 13.17
C LYS A 181 15.46 -21.22 11.96
N ALA A 182 15.90 -21.68 10.79
CA ALA A 182 15.34 -21.22 9.53
C ALA A 182 13.83 -21.50 9.57
N CYS A 183 13.04 -20.45 9.33
CA CYS A 183 11.62 -20.55 9.02
C CYS A 183 11.46 -20.59 7.49
#